data_AF-A0A4Z0E3X4-F1
#
_entry.id   AF-A0A4Z0E3X4-F1
#
_cell.length_a   1.000
_cell.length_b   1.000
_cell.length_c   1.000
_cell.angle_alpha   90.00
_cell.angle_beta   90.00
_cell.angle_gamma   90.00
#
_symmetry.space_group_name_H-M   'P 1'
#
loop_
_entity.id
_entity.type
_entity.pdbx_description
1 polymer ?
#
loop_
_entity_poly.entity_id
_entity_poly.type
_entity_poly.pdbx_seq_one_letter_code
_entity_poly.pdbx_strand_id
1 'polypeptide(L)'
;SRSRISRIAQTLGTSQRTLSRRLTEEGLSFESVLEEMRRDLALRYLRDTRLSISRIAWLLGFREATAFTHAFRRWTGRSPTEARVERDRALNPSPPQRSN
;
A
#
# COMPACT_ATOMS: atom_id res chain seq x y z
N SER A 1 23.28 -2.81 -20.07
CA SER A 1 23.79 -2.69 -21.45
C SER A 1 22.84 -1.82 -22.27
N ARG A 2 23.31 -0.66 -22.78
CA ARG A 2 22.54 0.26 -23.64
C ARG A 2 21.99 -0.42 -24.91
N SER A 3 22.54 -1.59 -25.30
CA SER A 3 22.15 -2.28 -26.53
C SER A 3 20.74 -2.86 -26.52
N ARG A 4 20.21 -3.32 -25.37
CA ARG A 4 18.87 -3.94 -25.30
C ARG A 4 17.76 -2.91 -25.42
N ILE A 5 17.84 -1.82 -24.66
CA ILE A 5 16.90 -0.70 -24.73
C ILE A 5 16.96 -0.02 -26.11
N SER A 6 18.16 0.14 -26.70
CA SER A 6 18.30 0.64 -28.07
C SER A 6 17.54 -0.19 -29.08
N ARG A 7 17.67 -1.52 -28.99
CA ARG A 7 17.05 -2.44 -29.93
C ARG A 7 15.53 -2.44 -29.79
N ILE A 8 15.02 -2.51 -28.55
CA ILE A 8 13.58 -2.47 -28.27
C ILE A 8 12.99 -1.12 -28.72
N ALA A 9 13.70 -0.01 -28.49
CA ALA A 9 13.26 1.31 -28.92
C ALA A 9 13.15 1.38 -30.46
N GLN A 10 14.15 0.88 -31.20
CA GLN A 10 14.08 0.77 -32.67
C GLN A 10 12.91 -0.09 -33.15
N THR A 11 12.70 -1.27 -32.55
CA THR A 11 11.58 -2.16 -32.89
C THR A 11 10.22 -1.49 -32.67
N LEU A 12 10.11 -0.65 -31.64
CA LEU A 12 8.89 0.09 -31.31
C LEU A 12 8.80 1.46 -32.01
N GLY A 13 9.70 1.80 -32.93
CA GLY A 13 9.71 3.08 -33.64
C GLY A 13 9.89 4.30 -32.74
N THR A 14 10.58 4.14 -31.60
CA THR A 14 10.72 5.18 -30.57
C THR A 14 12.20 5.40 -30.20
N SER A 15 12.50 6.54 -29.55
CA SER A 15 13.86 6.80 -29.06
C SER A 15 14.11 6.08 -27.74
N GLN A 16 15.37 5.76 -27.42
CA GLN A 16 15.74 5.22 -26.10
C GLN A 16 15.27 6.12 -24.95
N ARG A 17 15.39 7.45 -25.12
CA ARG A 17 14.94 8.43 -24.12
C ARG A 17 13.43 8.35 -23.91
N THR A 18 12.66 8.21 -24.99
CA THR A 18 11.18 8.06 -24.92
C THR A 18 10.80 6.73 -24.27
N LEU A 19 11.47 5.64 -24.63
CA LEU A 19 11.21 4.32 -24.04
C LEU A 19 11.57 4.29 -22.55
N SER A 20 12.73 4.81 -22.17
CA SER A 20 13.12 4.92 -20.76
C SER A 20 12.18 5.82 -19.98
N ARG A 21 11.78 6.97 -20.53
CA ARG A 21 10.79 7.84 -19.90
C ARG A 21 9.46 7.11 -19.70
N ARG A 22 8.92 6.44 -20.73
CA ARG A 22 7.68 5.67 -20.62
C ARG A 22 7.80 4.55 -19.60
N LEU A 23 8.90 3.80 -19.58
CA LEU A 23 9.12 2.75 -18.59
C LEU A 23 9.24 3.31 -17.16
N THR A 24 9.82 4.51 -16.99
CA THR A 24 9.85 5.20 -15.70
C THR A 24 8.46 5.70 -15.30
N GLU A 25 7.70 6.30 -16.24
CA GLU A 25 6.32 6.76 -16.05
C GLU A 25 5.38 5.59 -15.71
N GLU A 26 5.48 4.48 -16.43
CA GLU A 26 4.75 3.24 -16.18
C GLU A 26 5.23 2.55 -14.90
N GLY A 27 6.52 2.63 -14.56
CA GLY A 27 7.06 2.14 -13.29
C GLY A 27 6.45 2.86 -12.10
N LEU A 28 6.38 4.20 -12.15
CA LEU A 28 5.68 5.03 -11.17
C LEU A 28 4.17 4.77 -11.16
N SER A 29 3.57 4.51 -12.32
CA SER A 29 2.13 4.21 -12.43
C SER A 29 1.80 2.84 -11.85
N PHE A 30 2.60 1.81 -12.15
CA PHE A 30 2.47 0.47 -11.58
C PHE A 30 2.67 0.49 -10.06
N GLU A 31 3.69 1.21 -9.58
CA GLU A 31 3.89 1.42 -8.14
C GLU A 31 2.65 2.08 -7.52
N SER A 32 2.10 3.11 -8.15
CA SER A 32 0.90 3.80 -7.66
C SER A 32 -0.32 2.87 -7.60
N VAL A 33 -0.59 2.10 -8.66
CA VAL A 33 -1.69 1.12 -8.70
C VAL A 33 -1.49 0.02 -7.65
N LEU A 34 -0.26 -0.48 -7.52
CA LEU A 34 0.06 -1.49 -6.51
C LEU A 34 -0.12 -0.95 -5.09
N GLU A 35 0.24 0.30 -4.84
CA GLU A 35 0.02 0.97 -3.56
C GLU A 35 -1.46 1.14 -3.24
N GLU A 36 -2.28 1.55 -4.22
CA GLU A 36 -3.74 1.65 -4.06
C GLU A 36 -4.36 0.30 -3.72
N MET A 37 -4.00 -0.76 -4.46
CA MET A 37 -4.47 -2.12 -4.18
C MET A 37 -4.04 -2.60 -2.78
N ARG A 38 -2.79 -2.34 -2.38
CA ARG A 38 -2.29 -2.69 -1.04
C ARG A 38 -3.02 -1.93 0.05
N ARG A 39 -3.31 -0.65 -0.14
CA ARG A 39 -4.08 0.17 0.79
C ARG A 39 -5.48 -0.41 1.00
N ASP A 40 -6.18 -0.75 -0.08
CA ASP A 40 -7.53 -1.28 -0.01
C ASP A 40 -7.59 -2.66 0.66
N LEU A 41 -6.62 -3.53 0.37
CA LEU A 41 -6.50 -4.82 1.03
C LEU A 41 -6.14 -4.65 2.51
N ALA A 42 -5.25 -3.71 2.86
CA ALA A 42 -4.91 -3.43 4.24
C ALA A 42 -6.14 -3.02 5.05
N LEU A 43 -6.93 -2.07 4.55
CA LEU A 43 -8.16 -1.63 5.19
C LEU A 43 -9.16 -2.79 5.38
N ARG A 44 -9.27 -3.68 4.39
CA ARG A 44 -10.11 -4.90 4.48
C ARG A 44 -9.60 -5.87 5.53
N TYR A 45 -8.30 -6.21 5.52
CA TYR A 45 -7.73 -7.17 6.47
C TYR A 45 -7.70 -6.65 7.91
N LEU A 46 -7.59 -5.33 8.11
CA LEU A 46 -7.70 -4.75 9.45
C LEU A 46 -9.07 -4.94 10.09
N ARG A 47 -10.12 -5.23 9.29
CA ARG A 47 -11.44 -5.56 9.81
C ARG A 47 -11.50 -6.92 10.50
N ASP A 48 -10.59 -7.84 10.17
CA ASP A 48 -10.44 -9.10 10.87
C ASP A 48 -9.43 -8.94 12.01
N THR A 49 -9.92 -8.93 13.25
CA THR A 49 -9.08 -8.77 14.45
C THR A 49 -8.24 -10.00 14.75
N ARG A 50 -8.54 -11.15 14.14
CA ARG A 50 -7.76 -12.40 14.27
C ARG A 50 -6.44 -12.34 13.50
N LEU A 51 -6.36 -11.48 12.48
CA LEU A 51 -5.11 -11.25 11.75
C LEU A 51 -4.20 -10.34 12.57
N SER A 52 -2.97 -10.78 12.88
CA SER A 52 -1.98 -9.86 13.47
C SER A 52 -1.51 -8.84 12.43
N ILE A 53 -1.04 -7.67 12.87
CA ILE A 53 -0.49 -6.64 11.97
C ILE A 53 0.68 -7.20 11.14
N SER A 54 1.54 -8.01 11.76
CA SER A 54 2.64 -8.68 11.06
C SER A 54 2.16 -9.67 9.99
N ARG A 55 1.05 -10.39 10.24
CA ARG A 55 0.45 -11.29 9.24
C ARG A 55 -0.11 -10.51 8.06
N ILE A 56 -0.74 -9.36 8.32
CA ILE A 56 -1.24 -8.45 7.27
C ILE A 56 -0.07 -7.91 6.43
N ALA A 57 1.01 -7.46 7.07
CA ALA A 57 2.21 -6.99 6.37
C ALA A 57 2.75 -8.05 5.39
N TRP A 58 2.88 -9.30 5.87
CA TRP A 58 3.32 -10.42 5.05
C TRP A 58 2.36 -10.71 3.88
N LEU A 59 1.05 -10.74 4.11
CA LEU A 59 0.04 -10.95 3.04
C LEU A 59 0.08 -9.89 1.95
N LEU A 60 0.51 -8.67 2.27
CA LEU A 60 0.62 -7.55 1.34
C LEU A 60 2.00 -7.45 0.67
N GLY A 61 2.90 -8.40 0.97
CA GLY A 61 4.24 -8.48 0.38
C GLY A 61 5.27 -7.55 1.01
N PHE A 62 5.06 -7.10 2.25
CA PHE A 62 6.08 -6.38 3.01
C PHE A 62 7.04 -7.36 3.69
N ARG A 63 8.33 -7.04 3.66
CA ARG A 63 9.36 -7.83 4.36
C ARG A 63 9.25 -7.71 5.87
N GLU A 64 8.82 -6.55 6.36
CA GLU A 64 8.75 -6.23 7.78
C GLU A 64 7.44 -5.50 8.11
N ALA A 65 6.92 -5.74 9.31
CA ALA A 65 5.72 -5.06 9.82
C ALA A 65 5.93 -3.54 9.97
N THR A 66 7.16 -3.09 10.25
CA THR A 66 7.52 -1.68 10.34
C THR A 66 7.36 -0.99 8.99
N ALA A 67 7.84 -1.59 7.91
CA ALA A 67 7.67 -1.06 6.54
C ALA A 67 6.19 -0.94 6.15
N PHE A 68 5.38 -1.94 6.49
CA PHE A 68 3.92 -1.85 6.31
C PHE A 68 3.31 -0.71 7.14
N THR A 69 3.73 -0.56 8.41
CA THR A 69 3.21 0.49 9.30
C THR A 69 3.50 1.89 8.76
N HIS A 70 4.70 2.12 8.22
CA HIS A 70 5.05 3.39 7.56
C HIS A 70 4.22 3.63 6.29
N ALA A 71 4.10 2.63 5.42
CA ALA A 71 3.30 2.75 4.20
C ALA A 71 1.83 3.03 4.52
N PHE A 72 1.26 2.29 5.47
CA PHE A 72 -0.11 2.46 5.92
C PHE A 72 -0.35 3.85 6.54
N ARG A 73 0.57 4.35 7.37
CA ARG A 73 0.52 5.72 7.88
C ARG A 73 0.55 6.76 6.77
N ARG A 74 1.45 6.61 5.80
CA ARG A 74 1.52 7.52 4.63
C ARG A 74 0.21 7.54 3.85
N TRP A 75 -0.44 6.39 3.67
CA TRP A 75 -1.69 6.29 2.91
C TRP A 75 -2.93 6.78 3.68
N THR A 76 -2.95 6.63 5.00
CA THR A 76 -4.18 6.79 5.81
C THR A 76 -4.11 7.83 6.91
N GLY A 77 -2.92 8.38 7.19
CA GLY A 77 -2.67 9.34 8.26
C GLY A 77 -2.49 8.73 9.66
N ARG A 78 -2.69 7.41 9.83
CA ARG A 78 -2.65 6.72 11.14
C ARG A 78 -2.02 5.33 11.04
N SER A 79 -1.60 4.76 12.16
CA SER A 79 -1.09 3.39 12.20
C SER A 79 -2.20 2.35 12.02
N PRO A 80 -1.83 1.12 11.60
CA PRO A 80 -2.78 0.01 11.54
C PRO A 80 -3.46 -0.28 12.89
N THR A 81 -2.73 -0.12 14.01
CA THR A 81 -3.25 -0.34 15.36
C THR A 81 -4.25 0.75 15.76
N GLU A 82 -3.93 2.03 15.52
CA GLU A 82 -4.85 3.15 15.77
C GLU A 82 -6.14 2.97 14.96
N ALA A 83 -6.03 2.60 13.68
CA ALA A 83 -7.19 2.34 12.83
C ALA A 83 -8.09 1.21 13.38
N ARG A 84 -7.50 0.18 14.01
CA ARG A 84 -8.27 -0.89 14.66
C ARG A 84 -9.00 -0.42 15.90
N VAL A 85 -8.31 0.29 16.79
CA VAL A 85 -8.89 0.79 18.04
C VAL A 85 -10.04 1.74 17.75
N GLU A 86 -9.86 2.65 16.80
CA GLU A 86 -10.91 3.61 16.43
C GLU A 86 -12.13 2.91 15.84
N ARG A 87 -11.92 1.89 15.00
CA ARG A 87 -13.01 1.08 14.47
C ARG A 87 -13.72 0.28 15.57
N ASP A 88 -12.99 -0.29 16.50
CA ASP A 88 -13.56 -1.04 17.62
C ASP A 88 -14.41 -0.13 18.51
N ARG A 89 -13.92 1.07 18.84
CA ARG A 89 -14.70 2.10 19.56
C ARG A 89 -15.94 2.54 18.80
N ALA A 90 -15.87 2.67 17.48
CA ALA A 90 -17.02 3.05 16.66
C ALA A 90 -18.08 1.94 16.59
N LEU A 91 -17.69 0.67 16.64
CA LEU A 91 -18.60 -0.49 16.62
C LEU A 91 -19.14 -0.83 18.02
N ASN A 92 -18.37 -0.59 19.07
CA ASN A 92 -18.71 -0.81 20.47
C ASN A 92 -18.61 0.51 21.24
N PRO A 93 -19.54 1.46 21.06
CA PRO A 93 -19.55 2.68 21.85
C PRO A 93 -19.82 2.31 23.31
N SER A 94 -18.89 2.64 24.21
CA SER A 94 -19.11 2.48 25.65
C SER A 94 -20.42 3.20 26.02
N PRO A 95 -21.36 2.55 26.75
CA PRO A 95 -22.56 3.23 27.19
C PRO A 95 -22.16 4.45 28.02
N PRO A 96 -22.86 5.60 27.86
CA PRO A 96 -22.58 6.78 28.65
C PRO A 96 -22.63 6.38 30.13
N GLN A 97 -21.50 6.53 30.83
CA GLN A 97 -21.47 6.35 32.27
C GLN A 97 -22.44 7.37 32.85
N ARG A 98 -23.60 6.90 33.31
CA ARG A 98 -24.53 7.73 34.07
C ARG A 98 -23.82 8.05 35.38
N SER A 99 -23.31 9.28 35.46
CA SER A 99 -22.94 9.91 36.71
C SER A 99 -24.19 9.91 37.61
N ASN A 100 -24.05 9.32 38.80
CA ASN A 100 -25.02 9.40 39.88
C ASN A 100 -24.92 10.78 40.55
#